data_AF-A0A2J7VDH9-F1
#
_entry.id   AF-A0A2J7VDH9-F1
#
_cell.length_a   1.000
_cell.length_b   1.000
_cell.length_c   1.000
_cell.angle_alpha   90.00
_cell.angle_beta   90.00
_cell.angle_gamma   90.00
#
_symmetry.space_group_name_H-M   'P 1'
#
loop_
_entity.id
_entity.type
_entity.pdbx_description
1 polymer ?
#
loop_
_entity_poly.entity_id
_entity_poly.type
_entity_poly.pdbx_seq_one_letter_code
_entity_poly.pdbx_strand_id
1 'polypeptide(L)'
;MSFKTTLFKALEAAATVHCNGHQVVSKMLDQTPEALLKPYVDLDDGATLYIHDAEILIDDEGRAYSTASEADTEPLVWSFQVVRPIAASDVSTVERPPLKVAEVVGRLKAVR
;
A
#
# COMPACT_ATOMS: atom_id res chain seq x y z
N MET A 1 14.54 12.77 8.55
CA MET A 1 13.34 13.66 8.55
C MET A 1 12.14 12.73 8.74
N SER A 2 11.26 12.94 9.72
CA SER A 2 10.16 12.01 10.02
C SER A 2 8.79 12.58 9.68
N PHE A 3 7.81 11.70 9.46
CA PHE A 3 6.42 12.09 9.23
C PHE A 3 5.46 11.18 10.00
N LYS A 4 4.31 11.76 10.38
CA LYS A 4 3.23 11.04 11.07
C LYS A 4 2.22 10.50 10.06
N THR A 5 1.74 9.30 10.30
CA THR A 5 0.64 8.66 9.56
C THR A 5 -0.06 7.64 10.46
N THR A 6 -1.10 6.98 9.95
CA THR A 6 -1.65 5.78 10.59
C THR A 6 -1.01 4.51 10.00
N LEU A 7 -0.95 3.44 10.79
CA LEU A 7 -0.35 2.17 10.39
C LEU A 7 -0.99 1.62 9.11
N PHE A 8 -2.31 1.70 8.98
CA PHE A 8 -3.02 1.10 7.85
C PHE A 8 -2.73 1.86 6.56
N LYS A 9 -2.70 3.19 6.62
CA LYS A 9 -2.28 4.01 5.47
C LYS A 9 -0.85 3.69 5.03
N ALA A 10 0.06 3.48 5.98
CA ALA A 10 1.43 3.09 5.67
C ALA A 10 1.49 1.69 5.02
N LEU A 11 0.72 0.73 5.53
CA LEU A 11 0.62 -0.62 4.99
C LEU A 11 0.00 -0.64 3.59
N GLU A 12 -0.98 0.21 3.29
CA GLU A 12 -1.57 0.35 1.96
C GLU A 12 -0.62 1.00 0.95
N ALA A 13 0.11 2.03 1.36
CA ALA A 13 0.95 2.81 0.48
C ALA A 13 2.31 2.15 0.16
N ALA A 14 2.81 1.30 1.05
CA ALA A 14 4.10 0.65 0.88
C ALA A 14 4.04 -0.51 -0.12
N ALA A 15 5.06 -0.60 -0.97
CA ALA A 15 5.21 -1.71 -1.92
C ALA A 15 5.69 -2.98 -1.21
N THR A 16 6.64 -2.81 -0.28
CA THR A 16 7.16 -3.89 0.57
C THR A 16 7.13 -3.44 2.02
N VAL A 17 6.67 -4.32 2.90
CA VAL A 17 6.63 -4.08 4.34
C VAL A 17 7.28 -5.25 5.07
N HIS A 18 8.10 -4.95 6.06
CA HIS A 18 8.58 -5.93 7.03
C HIS A 18 8.09 -5.57 8.43
N CYS A 19 7.73 -6.58 9.21
CA CYS A 19 7.41 -6.50 10.63
C CYS A 19 8.36 -7.41 11.40
N ASN A 20 9.08 -6.89 12.40
CA ASN A 20 10.04 -7.64 13.22
C ASN A 20 11.06 -8.45 12.40
N GLY A 21 11.46 -7.92 11.23
CA GLY A 21 12.42 -8.58 10.32
C GLY A 21 11.80 -9.54 9.31
N HIS A 22 10.51 -9.84 9.41
CA HIS A 22 9.78 -10.74 8.52
C HIS A 22 8.94 -9.99 7.50
N GLN A 23 8.90 -10.46 6.25
CA GLN A 23 8.11 -9.80 5.22
C GLN A 23 6.61 -10.01 5.45
N VAL A 24 5.82 -8.94 5.32
CA VAL A 24 4.36 -9.02 5.26
C VAL A 24 3.96 -9.59 3.91
N VAL A 25 3.36 -10.78 3.91
CA VAL A 25 2.93 -11.49 2.69
C VAL A 25 1.44 -11.31 2.39
N SER A 26 0.63 -11.05 3.42
CA SER A 26 -0.80 -10.78 3.30
C SER A 26 -1.25 -9.83 4.41
N LYS A 27 -2.34 -9.11 4.19
CA LYS A 27 -2.92 -8.17 5.16
C LYS A 27 -4.44 -8.07 5.00
N MET A 28 -5.14 -8.01 6.12
CA MET A 28 -6.56 -7.65 6.20
C MET A 28 -6.67 -6.43 7.10
N LEU A 29 -7.09 -5.29 6.54
CA LEU A 29 -7.12 -4.00 7.24
C LEU A 29 -8.53 -3.50 7.54
N ASP A 30 -9.54 -4.34 7.35
CA ASP A 30 -10.94 -3.97 7.56
C ASP A 30 -11.26 -3.78 9.05
N GLN A 31 -11.75 -2.59 9.39
CA GLN A 31 -12.16 -2.18 10.74
C GLN A 31 -13.65 -1.92 10.86
N THR A 32 -14.43 -2.24 9.82
CA THR A 32 -15.87 -2.06 9.86
C THR A 32 -16.50 -2.92 10.98
N PRO A 33 -17.59 -2.46 11.62
CA PRO A 33 -18.30 -3.26 12.61
C PRO A 33 -18.76 -4.62 12.09
N GLU A 34 -18.96 -4.73 10.78
CA GLU A 34 -19.36 -5.95 10.07
C GLU A 34 -18.19 -6.91 9.78
N ALA A 35 -16.94 -6.49 10.01
CA ALA A 35 -15.77 -7.31 9.78
C ALA A 35 -15.76 -8.53 10.70
N LEU A 36 -15.67 -9.72 10.10
CA LEU A 36 -15.65 -10.99 10.83
C LEU A 36 -14.30 -11.27 11.52
N LEU A 37 -13.24 -10.60 11.07
CA LEU A 37 -11.89 -10.77 11.57
C LEU A 37 -11.32 -9.42 12.00
N LYS A 38 -10.59 -9.41 13.11
CA LYS A 38 -9.77 -8.26 13.50
C LYS A 38 -8.71 -8.02 12.42
N PRO A 39 -8.27 -6.78 12.19
CA PRO A 39 -7.17 -6.52 11.28
C PRO A 39 -5.92 -7.33 11.63
N TYR A 40 -5.28 -7.88 10.62
CA TYR A 40 -4.09 -8.70 10.78
C TYR A 40 -3.13 -8.57 9.60
N VAL A 41 -1.90 -9.01 9.83
CA VAL A 41 -0.90 -9.27 8.79
C VAL A 41 -0.40 -10.69 8.93
N ASP A 42 -0.17 -11.35 7.80
CA ASP A 42 0.54 -12.63 7.76
C ASP A 42 1.98 -12.36 7.35
N LEU A 43 2.89 -13.06 8.01
CA LEU A 43 4.33 -12.96 7.80
C LEU A 43 4.87 -14.17 7.04
N ASP A 44 6.03 -14.01 6.42
CA ASP A 44 6.70 -15.05 5.62
C ASP A 44 7.17 -16.27 6.43
N ASP A 45 7.31 -16.14 7.76
CA ASP A 45 7.59 -17.23 8.68
C ASP A 45 6.34 -18.05 9.07
N GLY A 46 5.17 -17.64 8.57
CA GLY A 46 3.88 -18.26 8.86
C GLY A 46 3.17 -17.71 10.09
N ALA A 47 3.70 -16.69 10.75
CA ALA A 47 3.02 -16.02 11.86
C ALA A 47 1.92 -15.08 11.37
N THR A 48 0.80 -15.04 12.10
CA THR A 48 -0.26 -14.04 11.92
C THR A 48 -0.25 -13.08 13.10
N LEU A 49 -0.11 -11.79 12.83
CA LEU A 49 -0.13 -10.73 13.85
C LEU A 49 -1.42 -9.92 13.75
N TYR A 50 -2.15 -9.84 14.86
CA TYR A 50 -3.30 -8.94 14.96
C TYR A 50 -2.85 -7.51 15.25
N ILE A 51 -3.31 -6.59 14.41
CA ILE A 51 -2.92 -5.18 14.44
C ILE A 51 -4.15 -4.29 14.57
N HIS A 52 -3.93 -3.01 14.87
CA HIS A 52 -4.96 -1.98 14.91
C HIS A 52 -4.39 -0.72 14.28
N ASP A 53 -5.27 0.15 13.79
CA ASP A 53 -4.82 1.39 13.16
C ASP A 53 -4.38 2.38 14.24
N ALA A 54 -3.07 2.42 14.49
CA ALA A 54 -2.43 3.33 15.42
C ALA A 54 -1.75 4.49 14.68
N GLU A 55 -1.64 5.66 15.34
CA GLU A 55 -0.73 6.71 14.87
C GLU A 55 0.71 6.21 15.01
N ILE A 56 1.48 6.28 13.94
CA ILE A 56 2.89 5.93 13.89
C ILE A 56 3.72 7.10 13.35
N LEU A 57 4.98 7.14 13.77
CA LEU A 57 5.98 8.07 13.25
C LEU A 57 6.97 7.29 12.40
N ILE A 58 7.05 7.60 11.11
CA ILE A 58 7.97 6.98 10.16
C ILE A 58 9.21 7.86 10.04
N ASP A 59 10.40 7.28 10.25
CA ASP A 59 11.69 7.95 10.06
C ASP A 59 12.11 8.02 8.59
N ASP A 60 13.26 8.65 8.31
CA ASP A 60 13.80 8.81 6.96
C ASP A 60 14.27 7.50 6.33
N GLU A 61 14.49 6.46 7.12
CA GLU A 61 14.78 5.12 6.64
C GLU A 61 13.50 4.29 6.39
N GLY A 62 12.32 4.87 6.60
CA GLY A 62 11.04 4.19 6.43
C GLY A 62 10.68 3.27 7.60
N ARG A 63 11.32 3.43 8.76
CA ARG A 63 11.05 2.59 9.94
C ARG A 63 10.03 3.25 10.85
N ALA A 64 9.22 2.44 11.52
CA ALA A 64 8.32 2.90 12.57
C ALA A 64 8.15 1.86 13.65
N TYR A 65 7.57 2.28 14.77
CA TYR A 65 7.26 1.43 15.91
C TYR A 65 5.77 1.53 16.21
N SER A 66 5.15 0.40 16.55
CA SER A 66 3.79 0.35 17.06
C SER A 66 3.66 -0.70 18.15
N THR A 67 2.54 -0.69 18.86
CA THR A 67 2.14 -1.81 19.73
C THR A 67 1.29 -2.79 18.94
N ALA A 68 1.33 -4.08 19.29
CA ALA A 68 0.34 -5.01 18.77
C ALA A 68 -1.04 -4.72 19.41
N SER A 69 -2.09 -5.34 18.87
CA SER A 69 -3.45 -5.18 19.40
C SER A 69 -3.67 -5.86 20.76
N GLU A 70 -2.77 -6.74 21.17
CA GLU A 70 -2.84 -7.45 22.44
C GLU A 70 -1.87 -6.81 23.45
N ALA A 71 -2.34 -6.57 24.67
CA ALA A 71 -1.72 -5.63 25.61
C ALA A 71 -0.39 -6.09 26.25
N ASP A 72 0.09 -7.31 25.93
CA ASP A 72 1.29 -7.92 26.54
C ASP A 72 2.35 -8.38 25.53
N THR A 73 2.25 -7.94 24.27
CA THR A 73 3.21 -8.32 23.22
C THR A 73 4.34 -7.30 23.05
N GLU A 74 5.51 -7.80 22.66
CA GLU A 74 6.67 -7.01 22.27
C GLU A 74 6.30 -5.90 21.25
N PRO A 75 7.00 -4.75 21.27
CA PRO A 75 6.76 -3.69 20.30
C PRO A 75 6.98 -4.23 18.88
N LEU A 76 6.09 -3.86 17.96
CA LEU A 76 6.20 -4.18 16.55
C LEU A 76 7.11 -3.15 15.88
N VAL A 77 8.14 -3.63 15.21
CA VAL A 77 9.09 -2.83 14.44
C VAL A 77 8.77 -2.98 12.97
N TRP A 78 8.41 -1.87 12.34
CA TRP A 78 8.03 -1.82 10.93
C TRP A 78 9.14 -1.25 10.08
N SER A 79 9.31 -1.78 8.87
CA SER A 79 10.09 -1.18 7.79
C SER A 79 9.25 -1.09 6.54
N PHE A 80 8.97 0.13 6.08
CA PHE A 80 8.18 0.42 4.89
C PHE A 80 9.10 0.82 3.74
N GLN A 81 9.09 0.05 2.67
CA GLN A 81 9.78 0.40 1.43
C GLN A 81 8.74 0.78 0.37
N VAL A 82 8.74 2.06 0.02
CA VAL A 82 7.92 2.60 -1.07
C VAL A 82 8.77 2.55 -2.35
N VAL A 83 8.55 1.56 -3.21
CA VAL A 83 9.01 1.62 -4.60
C VAL A 83 7.85 2.27 -5.39
N ARG A 84 7.95 3.46 -5.99
CA ARG A 84 8.48 3.65 -7.37
C ARG A 84 8.11 5.03 -7.96
N PRO A 85 8.78 5.49 -9.04
CA PRO A 85 8.15 6.30 -10.10
C PRO A 85 7.34 5.44 -11.09
N ILE A 86 6.31 6.06 -11.69
CA ILE A 86 5.26 5.47 -12.55
C ILE A 86 5.81 4.73 -13.78
N ALA A 87 5.29 3.53 -14.07
CA ALA A 87 5.51 2.80 -15.31
C ALA A 87 4.29 2.89 -16.23
N ALA A 88 4.51 2.87 -17.55
CA ALA A 88 3.43 2.90 -18.54
C ALA A 88 2.43 1.73 -18.40
N SER A 89 2.87 0.62 -17.79
CA SER A 89 2.03 -0.55 -17.46
C SER A 89 1.01 -0.29 -16.34
N ASP A 90 1.20 0.77 -15.54
CA ASP A 90 0.27 1.16 -14.47
C ASP A 90 -0.93 1.95 -15.01
N VAL A 91 -0.89 2.32 -16.30
CA VAL A 91 -1.96 2.98 -17.00
C VAL A 91 -2.79 1.91 -17.69
N SER A 92 -4.04 1.69 -17.24
CA SER A 92 -5.01 0.88 -17.97
C SER A 92 -5.20 1.48 -19.36
N THR A 93 -4.55 0.89 -20.38
CA THR A 93 -4.84 1.20 -21.76
C THR A 93 -6.23 0.67 -22.05
N VAL A 94 -7.25 1.51 -21.87
CA VAL A 94 -8.50 1.34 -22.61
C VAL A 94 -8.07 1.38 -24.07
N GLU A 95 -7.98 0.23 -24.72
CA GLU A 95 -7.79 0.13 -26.16
C GLU A 95 -8.98 0.85 -26.81
N ARG A 96 -8.86 2.17 -27.01
CA ARG A 96 -9.75 2.87 -27.91
C ARG A 96 -9.47 2.25 -29.29
N PRO A 97 -10.50 1.82 -30.03
CA PRO A 97 -10.29 1.21 -31.33
C PRO A 97 -9.44 2.15 -32.18
N PRO A 98 -8.49 1.62 -32.98
CA PRO A 98 -7.58 2.45 -33.74
C PRO A 98 -8.38 3.43 -34.60
N LEU A 99 -8.08 4.73 -34.46
CA LEU A 99 -8.71 5.78 -35.25
C LEU A 99 -8.46 5.48 -36.73
N LYS A 100 -9.54 5.42 -37.52
CA LYS A 100 -9.40 5.23 -38.97
C LYS A 100 -8.68 6.44 -39.55
N VAL A 101 -7.76 6.23 -40.49
CA VAL A 101 -6.97 7.30 -41.13
C VAL A 101 -7.84 8.46 -41.62
N ALA A 102 -9.06 8.18 -42.09
CA ALA A 102 -10.04 9.18 -42.51
C ALA A 102 -10.44 10.17 -41.39
N GLU A 103 -10.58 9.71 -40.14
CA GLU A 103 -10.89 10.58 -38.99
C GLU A 103 -9.70 11.47 -38.62
N VAL A 104 -8.47 10.95 -38.71
CA VAL A 104 -7.25 11.72 -38.44
C VAL A 104 -7.08 12.84 -39.46
N VAL A 105 -7.31 12.55 -40.75
CA VAL A 105 -7.24 13.56 -41.83
C VAL A 105 -8.33 14.63 -41.67
N GLY A 106 -9.54 14.24 -41.28
CA GLY A 106 -10.63 15.20 -41.00
C GLY A 106 -10.28 16.16 -39.87
N ARG A 107 -9.71 15.65 -38.78
CA ARG A 107 -9.29 16.47 -37.63
C ARG A 107 -8.13 17.41 -37.96
N LEU A 108 -7.14 16.95 -38.74
CA LEU A 108 -6.01 17.80 -39.14
C LEU A 108 -6.43 18.92 -40.10
N LYS A 109 -7.47 18.71 -40.92
CA LYS A 109 -8.02 19.76 -41.79
C LYS A 109 -8.86 20.80 -41.02
N ALA A 110 -9.48 20.41 -39.91
CA ALA A 110 -10.32 21.31 -39.09
C ALA A 110 -9.54 22.25 -38.16
N VAL A 111 -8.22 22.04 -38.01
CA VAL A 111 -7.31 22.88 -37.21
C VAL A 111 -6.59 23.93 -38.08
N ARG A 112 -6.96 24.05 -39.36
CA ARG A 112 -6.55 25.15 -40.25
C ARG A 112 -7.68 26.14 -40.48
#